data_AF-A0A381YGM2-F1
#
_entry.id   AF-A0A381YGM2-F1
#
_cell.length_a   1.000
_cell.length_b   1.000
_cell.length_c   1.000
_cell.angle_alpha   90.00
_cell.angle_beta   90.00
_cell.angle_gamma   90.00
#
_symmetry.space_group_name_H-M   'P 1'
#
loop_
_entity.id
_entity.type
_entity.pdbx_description
1 polymer ?
#
loop_
_entity_poly.entity_id
_entity_poly.type
_entity_poly.pdbx_seq_one_letter_code
_entity_poly.pdbx_strand_id
1 'polypeptide(L)'
;MPPQMGIYLVVLEQHCTQVISHTCKTTGNLFASYSAPEEPPVMTYFPCVSNPIKFVRLFLLVIVLAIVSLSIACDSGSDSGGTNTEAMGADNDFAEVSRILLPGKLFTLDDYVAAGWKKSKQYDTETVPQSTDIWYGFFNTKDIEVRFYNSHDIASGAGFESAATVIEKDSFSKVAPNKAGGSAVTKYKAFAVVGNTVILCELSVDSCIALVDALGN
;
A
#
# COMPACT_ATOMS: atom_id res chain seq x y z
N MET A 1 37.65 -66.33 -18.04
CA MET A 1 38.74 -65.49 -17.48
C MET A 1 38.54 -64.07 -17.98
N PRO A 2 38.92 -63.04 -17.20
CA PRO A 2 38.12 -61.95 -16.58
C PRO A 2 37.81 -60.77 -17.56
N PRO A 3 37.16 -59.62 -17.17
CA PRO A 3 37.11 -59.01 -15.83
C PRO A 3 35.78 -58.44 -15.33
N GLN A 4 35.81 -58.23 -14.02
CA GLN A 4 35.01 -57.29 -13.22
C GLN A 4 34.95 -55.91 -13.88
N MET A 5 33.80 -55.22 -13.82
CA MET A 5 33.79 -53.76 -13.94
C MET A 5 32.71 -53.17 -13.03
N GLY A 6 33.18 -52.33 -12.11
CA GLY A 6 32.45 -51.87 -10.94
C GLY A 6 31.44 -50.75 -11.21
N ILE A 7 30.68 -50.51 -10.14
CA ILE A 7 29.68 -49.46 -9.96
C ILE A 7 30.38 -48.08 -9.87
N TYR A 8 29.85 -47.08 -10.57
CA TYR A 8 30.08 -45.67 -10.21
C TYR A 8 28.75 -44.96 -10.03
N LEU A 9 28.36 -44.80 -8.76
CA LEU A 9 27.37 -43.82 -8.33
C LEU A 9 28.10 -42.47 -8.24
N VAL A 10 27.89 -41.60 -9.23
CA VAL A 10 28.35 -40.21 -9.13
C VAL A 10 27.29 -39.44 -8.34
N VAL A 11 27.54 -39.31 -7.04
CA VAL A 11 26.90 -38.33 -6.17
C VAL A 11 27.44 -36.96 -6.58
N LEU A 12 26.59 -36.11 -7.16
CA LEU A 12 26.87 -34.68 -7.29
C LEU A 12 26.06 -33.93 -6.24
N GLU A 13 26.66 -33.83 -5.05
CA GLU A 13 26.38 -32.74 -4.12
C GLU A 13 26.88 -31.43 -4.75
N GLN A 14 25.96 -30.49 -4.93
CA GLN A 14 26.27 -29.06 -4.99
C GLN A 14 25.32 -28.37 -4.01
N HIS A 15 25.76 -28.26 -2.77
CA HIS A 15 25.14 -27.41 -1.77
C HIS A 15 25.36 -25.93 -2.11
N CYS A 16 24.25 -25.19 -2.05
CA CYS A 16 24.12 -23.83 -1.54
C CYS A 16 24.77 -22.68 -2.32
N THR A 17 23.92 -21.83 -2.95
CA THR A 17 23.91 -20.37 -2.71
C THR A 17 22.53 -19.84 -3.08
N GLN A 18 21.81 -19.27 -2.11
CA GLN A 18 20.65 -18.42 -2.40
C GLN A 18 21.10 -17.18 -3.18
N VAL A 19 20.40 -16.85 -4.27
CA VAL A 19 20.30 -15.47 -4.75
C VAL A 19 18.85 -15.19 -5.20
N ILE A 20 18.36 -14.09 -4.65
CA ILE A 20 17.08 -13.44 -4.89
C ILE A 20 17.05 -12.86 -6.33
N SER A 21 15.98 -13.20 -7.06
CA SER A 21 15.31 -12.37 -8.07
C SER A 21 15.92 -12.16 -9.47
N HIS A 22 14.97 -11.99 -10.41
CA HIS A 22 15.01 -11.38 -11.74
C HIS A 22 15.27 -12.26 -12.98
N THR A 23 14.14 -12.63 -13.62
CA THR A 23 13.90 -12.72 -15.08
C THR A 23 14.74 -13.69 -15.92
N CYS A 24 14.14 -14.83 -16.30
CA CYS A 24 14.64 -15.67 -17.38
C CYS A 24 14.20 -15.09 -18.74
N LYS A 25 15.17 -14.54 -19.48
CA LYS A 25 15.02 -14.06 -20.87
C LYS A 25 15.21 -15.26 -21.81
N THR A 26 14.14 -15.68 -22.48
CA THR A 26 14.18 -16.74 -23.50
C THR A 26 14.94 -16.23 -24.72
N THR A 27 16.19 -16.64 -24.86
CA THR A 27 16.93 -16.57 -26.12
C THR A 27 17.18 -18.00 -26.53
N GLY A 28 16.70 -18.37 -27.72
CA GLY A 28 16.65 -19.73 -28.18
C GLY A 28 18.00 -20.44 -28.13
N ASN A 29 17.94 -21.75 -27.94
CA ASN A 29 18.68 -22.71 -28.75
C ASN A 29 18.00 -24.07 -28.64
N LEU A 30 17.65 -24.61 -29.80
CA LEU A 30 17.25 -25.99 -30.03
C LEU A 30 18.36 -26.91 -29.48
N PHE A 31 18.03 -27.77 -28.54
CA PHE A 31 18.79 -29.00 -28.33
C PHE A 31 17.99 -30.13 -28.95
N ALA A 32 18.41 -30.56 -30.14
CA ALA A 32 17.97 -31.80 -30.75
C ALA A 32 19.02 -32.86 -30.41
N SER A 33 18.63 -33.90 -29.67
CA SER A 33 19.38 -35.14 -29.58
C SER A 33 18.74 -36.16 -30.52
N TYR A 34 19.51 -36.57 -31.54
CA TYR A 34 19.16 -37.64 -32.46
C TYR A 34 19.69 -38.96 -31.92
N SER A 35 18.83 -39.97 -31.83
CA SER A 35 19.25 -41.38 -31.80
C SER A 35 18.18 -42.19 -32.53
N ALA A 36 18.64 -42.89 -33.56
CA ALA A 36 17.95 -43.95 -34.29
C ALA A 36 18.99 -45.06 -34.52
N PRO A 37 18.63 -46.33 -34.88
CA PRO A 37 17.33 -46.77 -35.35
C PRO A 37 16.81 -48.10 -34.75
N GLU A 38 15.49 -48.27 -34.67
CA GLU A 38 14.78 -49.53 -34.99
C GLU A 38 13.27 -49.23 -35.10
N GLU A 39 12.66 -49.55 -36.25
CA GLU A 39 11.26 -49.33 -36.63
C GLU A 39 10.28 -50.35 -36.03
N PRO A 40 8.94 -50.10 -36.04
CA PRO A 40 8.25 -48.85 -36.37
C PRO A 40 7.40 -48.30 -35.20
N PRO A 41 7.56 -47.03 -34.79
CA PRO A 41 6.66 -46.39 -33.83
C PRO A 41 5.47 -45.70 -34.52
N VAL A 42 4.29 -45.89 -33.93
CA VAL A 42 3.02 -45.26 -34.32
C VAL A 42 3.06 -43.76 -34.06
N MET A 43 2.77 -42.96 -35.09
CA MET A 43 2.65 -41.50 -35.02
C MET A 43 1.35 -41.10 -34.30
N THR A 44 1.41 -40.89 -32.99
CA THR A 44 0.35 -40.22 -32.23
C THR A 44 0.65 -38.73 -32.10
N TYR A 45 -0.11 -37.90 -32.81
CA TYR A 45 -0.09 -36.45 -32.63
C TYR A 45 -0.80 -36.09 -31.31
N PHE A 46 -0.03 -35.77 -30.27
CA PHE A 46 -0.56 -35.03 -29.13
C PHE A 46 -0.48 -33.53 -29.45
N PRO A 47 -1.61 -32.79 -29.46
CA PRO A 47 -1.54 -31.34 -29.53
C PRO A 47 -0.81 -30.85 -28.27
N CYS A 48 0.37 -30.24 -28.47
CA CYS A 48 1.06 -29.51 -27.42
C CYS A 48 0.19 -28.30 -27.07
N VAL A 49 -0.66 -28.47 -26.04
CA VAL A 49 -1.52 -27.40 -25.54
C VAL A 49 -0.61 -26.29 -25.02
N SER A 50 -0.66 -25.18 -25.74
CA SER A 50 -0.03 -23.90 -25.40
C SER A 50 -0.36 -23.53 -23.95
N ASN A 51 0.66 -23.65 -23.11
CA ASN A 51 0.75 -23.06 -21.77
C ASN A 51 -0.32 -23.52 -20.75
N PRO A 52 -0.09 -24.66 -20.05
CA PRO A 52 -1.02 -25.18 -19.04
C PRO A 52 -1.24 -24.19 -17.88
N ILE A 53 -0.29 -23.27 -17.64
CA ILE A 53 -0.37 -22.28 -16.56
C ILE A 53 -1.48 -21.24 -16.84
N LYS A 54 -1.69 -20.88 -18.11
CA LYS A 54 -2.75 -19.92 -18.49
C LYS A 54 -4.13 -20.56 -18.42
N PHE A 55 -4.25 -21.82 -18.84
CA PHE A 55 -5.49 -22.56 -18.78
C PHE A 55 -5.89 -22.85 -17.33
N VAL A 56 -4.92 -23.24 -16.48
CA VAL A 56 -5.14 -23.41 -15.03
C VAL A 56 -5.53 -22.11 -14.37
N ARG A 57 -4.89 -20.97 -14.67
CA ARG A 57 -5.25 -19.66 -14.11
C ARG A 57 -6.64 -19.18 -14.53
N LEU A 58 -6.99 -19.35 -15.80
CA LEU A 58 -8.33 -19.00 -16.30
C LEU A 58 -9.40 -19.89 -15.66
N PHE A 59 -9.12 -21.19 -15.52
CA PHE A 59 -10.03 -22.13 -14.88
C PHE A 59 -10.17 -21.86 -13.37
N LEU A 60 -9.08 -21.50 -12.67
CA LEU A 60 -9.10 -21.09 -11.27
C LEU A 60 -9.93 -19.82 -11.06
N LEU A 61 -9.79 -18.82 -11.94
CA LEU A 61 -10.56 -17.57 -11.86
C LEU A 61 -12.07 -17.81 -12.06
N VAL A 62 -12.45 -18.69 -12.98
CA VAL A 62 -13.87 -19.04 -13.21
C VAL A 62 -14.44 -19.80 -12.00
N ILE A 63 -13.66 -20.70 -11.38
CA ILE A 63 -14.08 -21.41 -10.16
C ILE A 63 -14.25 -20.43 -8.99
N VAL A 64 -13.32 -19.49 -8.78
CA VAL A 64 -13.41 -18.49 -7.71
C VAL A 64 -14.64 -17.59 -7.89
N LEU A 65 -14.94 -17.14 -9.11
CA LEU A 65 -16.14 -16.35 -9.40
C LEU A 65 -17.45 -17.11 -9.17
N ALA A 66 -17.46 -18.42 -9.42
CA ALA A 66 -18.61 -19.29 -9.15
C ALA A 66 -18.85 -19.52 -7.64
N ILE A 67 -17.81 -19.47 -6.81
CA ILE A 67 -17.94 -19.64 -5.34
C ILE A 67 -18.46 -18.35 -4.68
N VAL A 68 -18.08 -17.18 -5.19
CA VAL A 68 -18.53 -15.86 -4.68
C VAL A 68 -20.04 -15.63 -4.84
N SER A 69 -20.69 -16.34 -5.77
CA SER A 69 -22.13 -16.17 -6.04
C SER A 69 -23.07 -16.92 -5.08
N LEU A 70 -22.56 -17.67 -4.09
CA LEU A 70 -23.39 -18.43 -3.13
C LEU A 70 -23.46 -17.86 -1.70
N SER A 71 -22.90 -16.68 -1.43
CA SER A 71 -22.91 -16.11 -0.07
C SER A 71 -23.47 -14.69 -0.02
N ILE A 72 -24.75 -14.55 -0.33
CA ILE A 72 -25.61 -13.53 0.31
C ILE A 72 -26.63 -14.28 1.16
N ALA A 73 -26.14 -14.81 2.29
CA ALA A 73 -26.95 -15.18 3.43
C ALA A 73 -26.62 -14.18 4.53
N CYS A 74 -27.63 -13.40 4.92
CA CYS A 74 -27.58 -12.46 6.02
C CYS A 74 -27.34 -13.24 7.33
N ASP A 75 -26.19 -13.04 7.97
CA ASP A 75 -25.96 -13.44 9.37
C ASP A 75 -25.68 -12.19 10.19
N SER A 76 -26.48 -11.99 11.22
CA SER A 76 -26.35 -10.93 12.22
C SER A 76 -25.67 -11.55 13.43
N GLY A 77 -24.46 -11.12 13.77
CA GLY A 77 -23.75 -11.60 14.95
C GLY A 77 -22.40 -10.92 15.14
N SER A 78 -22.14 -10.51 16.37
CA SER A 78 -21.11 -9.56 16.79
C SER A 78 -19.67 -10.11 16.84
N ASP A 79 -18.76 -9.19 16.53
CA ASP A 79 -17.42 -8.96 17.10
C ASP A 79 -16.18 -9.75 16.60
N SER A 80 -15.11 -8.96 16.48
CA SER A 80 -13.68 -9.24 16.27
C SER A 80 -13.15 -9.62 14.87
N GLY A 81 -12.24 -8.77 14.38
CA GLY A 81 -11.21 -9.15 13.40
C GLY A 81 -11.31 -8.38 12.09
N GLY A 82 -10.40 -7.43 11.88
CA GLY A 82 -10.44 -6.47 10.78
C GLY A 82 -10.39 -7.08 9.38
N THR A 83 -11.07 -6.43 8.46
CA THR A 83 -10.50 -5.65 7.35
C THR A 83 -11.67 -5.01 6.61
N ASN A 84 -12.03 -3.79 6.98
CA ASN A 84 -12.98 -2.99 6.21
C ASN A 84 -12.22 -1.79 5.65
N THR A 85 -11.53 -2.02 4.53
CA THR A 85 -11.27 -0.94 3.57
C THR A 85 -12.59 -0.72 2.83
N GLU A 86 -13.58 -0.17 3.53
CA GLU A 86 -14.75 0.43 2.89
C GLU A 86 -14.31 1.83 2.46
N ALA A 87 -13.63 1.86 1.32
CA ALA A 87 -13.42 3.09 0.59
C ALA A 87 -14.78 3.55 0.08
N MET A 88 -15.40 4.49 0.81
CA MET A 88 -16.44 5.34 0.24
C MET A 88 -15.78 6.18 -0.86
N GLY A 89 -15.87 5.64 -2.08
CA GLY A 89 -15.47 6.31 -3.30
C GLY A 89 -16.44 7.45 -3.60
N ALA A 90 -16.03 8.65 -3.22
CA ALA A 90 -16.21 9.82 -4.07
C ALA A 90 -14.92 9.98 -4.87
N ASP A 91 -15.04 10.52 -6.08
CA ASP A 91 -13.95 11.07 -6.87
C ASP A 91 -13.07 12.01 -6.02
N ASN A 92 -12.09 11.46 -5.31
CA ASN A 92 -11.25 12.29 -4.48
C ASN A 92 -10.24 12.99 -5.38
N ASP A 93 -10.51 14.26 -5.70
CA ASP A 93 -9.50 15.19 -6.24
C ASP A 93 -8.22 15.24 -5.36
N PHE A 94 -8.30 14.68 -4.15
CA PHE A 94 -7.22 14.50 -3.21
C PHE A 94 -6.58 13.10 -3.19
N ALA A 95 -6.86 12.19 -4.13
CA ALA A 95 -6.31 10.82 -4.16
C ALA A 95 -4.80 10.77 -3.98
N GLU A 96 -4.09 11.72 -4.60
CA GLU A 96 -2.64 11.77 -4.61
C GLU A 96 -2.05 12.41 -3.34
N VAL A 97 -2.83 13.24 -2.66
CA VAL A 97 -2.39 14.11 -1.56
C VAL A 97 -3.09 13.83 -0.23
N SER A 98 -4.00 12.86 -0.17
CA SER A 98 -4.72 12.47 1.05
C SER A 98 -4.69 10.97 1.31
N ARG A 99 -4.61 10.56 2.57
CA ARG A 99 -4.74 9.16 2.99
C ARG A 99 -5.66 9.06 4.21
N ILE A 100 -6.39 7.95 4.31
CA ILE A 100 -7.13 7.57 5.52
C ILE A 100 -6.44 6.33 6.08
N LEU A 101 -5.99 6.40 7.33
CA LEU A 101 -5.16 5.39 7.99
C LEU A 101 -5.71 5.09 9.38
N LEU A 102 -5.51 3.85 9.83
CA LEU A 102 -5.84 3.40 11.19
C LEU A 102 -7.29 3.78 11.62
N PRO A 103 -8.33 3.44 10.83
CA PRO A 103 -9.70 3.82 11.14
C PRO A 103 -10.12 3.28 12.51
N GLY A 104 -10.88 4.09 13.26
CA GLY A 104 -11.37 3.75 14.59
C GLY A 104 -10.34 3.80 15.73
N LYS A 105 -9.06 4.09 15.46
CA LYS A 105 -8.07 4.34 16.52
C LYS A 105 -8.26 5.72 17.14
N LEU A 106 -7.98 5.82 18.44
CA LEU A 106 -7.93 7.08 19.17
C LEU A 106 -6.48 7.34 19.60
N PHE A 107 -5.93 8.45 19.15
CA PHE A 107 -4.62 8.96 19.50
C PHE A 107 -4.74 10.21 20.36
N THR A 108 -3.81 10.31 21.29
CA THR A 108 -3.59 11.43 22.18
C THR A 108 -2.30 12.15 21.78
N LEU A 109 -2.09 13.36 22.31
CA LEU A 109 -0.86 14.10 22.07
C LEU A 109 0.40 13.31 22.51
N ASP A 110 0.28 12.55 23.60
CA ASP A 110 1.40 11.78 24.15
C ASP A 110 1.83 10.65 23.22
N ASP A 111 0.90 10.06 22.47
CA ASP A 111 1.21 9.02 21.47
C ASP A 111 2.09 9.60 20.35
N TYR A 112 1.79 10.82 19.89
CA TYR A 112 2.63 11.52 18.90
C TYR A 112 4.01 11.85 19.45
N VAL A 113 4.08 12.31 20.70
CA VAL A 113 5.36 12.62 21.35
C VAL A 113 6.20 11.34 21.53
N ALA A 114 5.57 10.23 21.91
CA ALA A 114 6.20 8.92 22.03
C ALA A 114 6.73 8.40 20.68
N ALA A 115 6.00 8.65 19.58
CA ALA A 115 6.44 8.36 18.21
C ALA A 115 7.59 9.27 17.72
N GLY A 116 8.08 10.18 18.55
CA GLY A 116 9.22 11.05 18.24
C GLY A 116 8.85 12.36 17.55
N TRP A 117 7.56 12.68 17.41
CA TRP A 117 7.11 13.99 16.95
C TRP A 117 7.32 15.04 18.06
N LYS A 118 7.95 16.15 17.69
CA LYS A 118 8.34 17.20 18.62
C LYS A 118 7.34 18.34 18.59
N LYS A 119 6.55 18.42 19.66
CA LYS A 119 5.62 19.52 19.93
C LYS A 119 6.33 20.88 19.91
N SER A 120 5.75 21.87 19.23
CA SER A 120 6.29 23.23 19.13
C SER A 120 5.29 24.29 19.60
N LYS A 121 4.15 24.42 18.91
CA LYS A 121 3.17 25.49 19.16
C LYS A 121 1.74 24.94 19.15
N GLN A 122 0.91 25.37 20.10
CA GLN A 122 -0.54 25.15 20.06
C GLN A 122 -1.20 26.22 19.18
N TYR A 123 -2.21 25.82 18.41
CA TYR A 123 -3.09 26.74 17.71
C TYR A 123 -4.49 26.75 18.33
N ASP A 124 -5.22 27.82 18.05
CA ASP A 124 -6.61 27.97 18.47
C ASP A 124 -7.53 27.09 17.61
N THR A 125 -8.55 26.51 18.24
CA THR A 125 -9.57 25.67 17.61
C THR A 125 -10.69 26.46 16.95
N GLU A 126 -10.82 27.77 17.23
CA GLU A 126 -11.91 28.63 16.71
C GLU A 126 -12.07 28.59 15.19
N THR A 127 -10.98 28.36 14.45
CA THR A 127 -10.96 28.36 12.98
C THR A 127 -11.08 26.97 12.35
N VAL A 128 -11.08 25.90 13.16
CA VAL A 128 -11.14 24.51 12.71
C VAL A 128 -12.31 23.81 13.42
N PRO A 129 -13.45 23.63 12.74
CA PRO A 129 -14.67 23.15 13.37
C PRO A 129 -14.48 21.75 13.96
N GLN A 130 -15.06 21.55 15.16
CA GLN A 130 -15.04 20.28 15.90
C GLN A 130 -13.66 19.76 16.31
N SER A 131 -12.59 20.52 16.06
CA SER A 131 -11.27 20.19 16.60
C SER A 131 -11.26 20.39 18.11
N THR A 132 -10.66 19.44 18.83
CA THR A 132 -10.48 19.51 20.28
C THR A 132 -9.16 20.17 20.63
N ASP A 133 -8.13 19.93 19.81
CA ASP A 133 -6.79 20.46 19.97
C ASP A 133 -6.10 20.55 18.61
N ILE A 134 -5.24 21.55 18.47
CA ILE A 134 -4.41 21.71 17.28
C ILE A 134 -2.99 22.02 17.71
N TRP A 135 -2.05 21.23 17.20
CA TRP A 135 -0.65 21.38 17.50
C TRP A 135 0.22 21.35 16.27
N TYR A 136 1.10 22.34 16.18
CA TYR A 136 2.21 22.36 15.26
C TYR A 136 3.48 21.82 15.92
N GLY A 137 4.24 21.05 15.16
CA GLY A 137 5.47 20.43 15.59
C GLY A 137 6.31 19.95 14.41
N PHE A 138 7.32 19.15 14.74
CA PHE A 138 8.33 18.68 13.80
C PHE A 138 8.54 17.18 13.91
N PHE A 139 8.64 16.50 12.77
CA PHE A 139 9.03 15.10 12.70
C PHE A 139 9.91 14.88 11.47
N ASN A 140 11.04 14.19 11.61
CA ASN A 140 12.01 13.96 10.53
C ASN A 140 12.36 15.20 9.70
N THR A 141 12.65 16.33 10.36
CA THR A 141 12.94 17.64 9.74
C THR A 141 11.80 18.23 8.91
N LYS A 142 10.59 17.67 9.07
CA LYS A 142 9.37 18.11 8.41
C LYS A 142 8.41 18.74 9.39
N ASP A 143 7.74 19.74 8.88
CA ASP A 143 6.71 20.48 9.57
C ASP A 143 5.39 19.73 9.53
N ILE A 144 4.83 19.47 10.71
CA ILE A 144 3.63 18.67 10.85
C ILE A 144 2.67 19.39 11.78
N GLU A 145 1.42 19.53 11.35
CA GLU A 145 0.31 19.97 12.21
C GLU A 145 -0.62 18.80 12.45
N VAL A 146 -0.91 18.52 13.72
CA VAL A 146 -1.83 17.47 14.15
C VAL A 146 -3.06 18.14 14.75
N ARG A 147 -4.23 17.83 14.18
CA ARG A 147 -5.54 18.26 14.65
C ARG A 147 -6.23 17.06 15.28
N PHE A 148 -6.68 17.21 16.52
CA PHE A 148 -7.35 16.16 17.26
C PHE A 148 -8.87 16.37 17.21
N TYR A 149 -9.60 15.26 17.13
CA TYR A 149 -11.06 15.22 17.16
C TYR A 149 -11.52 14.16 18.17
N ASN A 150 -12.80 14.23 18.55
CA ASN A 150 -13.40 13.28 19.49
C ASN A 150 -13.55 11.86 18.92
N SER A 151 -13.58 11.70 17.59
CA SER A 151 -13.74 10.38 16.95
C SER A 151 -13.17 10.36 15.53
N HIS A 152 -13.00 9.15 14.99
CA HIS A 152 -12.62 8.94 13.60
C HIS A 152 -13.63 9.56 12.63
N ASP A 153 -14.94 9.38 12.87
CA ASP A 153 -15.99 9.87 11.97
C ASP A 153 -15.93 11.41 11.80
N ILE A 154 -15.64 12.13 12.89
CA ILE A 154 -15.47 13.59 12.85
C ILE A 154 -14.19 13.94 12.08
N ALA A 155 -13.10 13.19 12.31
CA ALA A 155 -11.83 13.40 11.61
C ALA A 155 -11.95 13.12 10.10
N SER A 156 -12.67 12.08 9.69
CA SER A 156 -12.91 11.72 8.29
C SER A 156 -13.97 12.58 7.61
N GLY A 157 -14.82 13.26 8.37
CA GLY A 157 -15.80 14.24 7.88
C GLY A 157 -15.27 15.67 7.97
N ALA A 158 -15.66 16.39 9.02
CA ALA A 158 -15.30 17.80 9.23
C ALA A 158 -13.79 18.05 9.21
N GLY A 159 -13.00 17.12 9.77
CA GLY A 159 -11.54 17.23 9.76
C GLY A 159 -10.94 17.11 8.36
N PHE A 160 -11.46 16.18 7.55
CA PHE A 160 -11.06 16.00 6.16
C PHE A 160 -11.38 17.26 5.34
N GLU A 161 -12.61 17.77 5.43
CA GLU A 161 -13.03 18.98 4.71
C GLU A 161 -12.18 20.20 5.09
N SER A 162 -11.87 20.35 6.37
CA SER A 162 -11.01 21.42 6.87
C SER A 162 -9.59 21.32 6.31
N ALA A 163 -9.02 20.11 6.23
CA ALA A 163 -7.69 19.88 5.67
C ALA A 163 -7.66 20.03 4.14
N ALA A 164 -8.65 19.49 3.44
CA ALA A 164 -8.84 19.66 2.00
C ALA A 164 -8.85 21.14 1.61
N THR A 165 -9.60 21.96 2.34
CA THR A 165 -9.66 23.42 2.17
C THR A 165 -8.28 24.09 2.32
N VAL A 166 -7.38 23.57 3.15
CA VAL A 166 -6.00 24.08 3.30
C VAL A 166 -5.17 23.74 2.05
N ILE A 167 -5.30 22.51 1.54
CA ILE A 167 -4.56 22.05 0.35
C ILE A 167 -5.06 22.71 -0.94
N GLU A 168 -6.36 22.94 -1.07
CA GLU A 168 -6.92 23.66 -2.22
C GLU A 168 -6.39 25.09 -2.28
N LYS A 169 -6.34 25.80 -1.15
CA LYS A 169 -5.77 27.15 -1.08
C LYS A 169 -4.31 27.18 -1.56
N ASP A 170 -3.53 26.11 -1.35
CA ASP A 170 -2.18 25.97 -1.93
C ASP A 170 -2.22 25.86 -3.45
N SER A 171 -3.14 25.04 -3.96
CA SER A 171 -3.29 24.78 -5.39
C SER A 171 -3.70 26.03 -6.18
N PHE A 172 -4.51 26.91 -5.58
CA PHE A 172 -4.89 28.21 -6.16
C PHE A 172 -3.83 29.30 -5.98
N SER A 173 -2.84 29.11 -5.11
CA SER A 173 -1.72 30.05 -4.91
C SER A 173 -0.65 29.99 -6.02
N LYS A 174 -0.95 29.35 -7.17
CA LYS A 174 -0.14 29.37 -8.40
C LYS A 174 -0.20 30.71 -9.18
N VAL A 175 -0.61 31.80 -8.54
CA VAL A 175 -0.47 33.16 -9.08
C VAL A 175 0.98 33.61 -8.85
N ALA A 176 1.64 34.07 -9.92
CA ALA A 176 3.06 34.43 -9.97
C ALA A 176 3.53 35.24 -8.73
N PRO A 177 4.77 35.03 -8.24
CA PRO A 177 5.29 35.67 -7.04
C PRO A 177 5.69 37.11 -7.36
N ASN A 178 4.73 38.00 -7.57
CA ASN A 178 5.01 39.42 -7.77
C ASN A 178 3.78 40.25 -7.39
N LYS A 179 3.68 40.63 -6.11
CA LYS A 179 3.25 41.97 -5.66
C LYS A 179 3.35 42.08 -4.14
N ALA A 180 4.19 43.03 -3.71
CA ALA A 180 4.11 43.77 -2.45
C ALA A 180 3.47 43.08 -1.23
N GLY A 181 4.32 42.50 -0.37
CA GLY A 181 4.10 42.42 1.07
C GLY A 181 2.75 41.88 1.56
N GLY A 182 2.59 40.56 1.58
CA GLY A 182 1.54 39.91 2.37
C GLY A 182 1.01 38.61 1.75
N SER A 183 0.88 37.60 2.61
CA SER A 183 0.05 36.39 2.49
C SER A 183 0.58 35.15 1.73
N ALA A 184 0.81 34.13 2.58
CA ALA A 184 0.60 32.69 2.39
C ALA A 184 1.48 31.95 1.37
N VAL A 185 2.72 31.65 1.76
CA VAL A 185 3.31 30.36 1.37
C VAL A 185 2.55 29.30 2.14
N THR A 186 1.56 28.68 1.50
CA THR A 186 0.85 27.51 2.03
C THR A 186 1.88 26.40 2.25
N LYS A 187 2.04 26.04 3.52
CA LYS A 187 3.13 25.19 4.00
C LYS A 187 2.90 23.71 3.76
N TYR A 188 1.63 23.32 3.72
CA TYR A 188 1.19 21.94 3.65
C TYR A 188 0.63 21.65 2.26
N LYS A 189 1.00 20.50 1.71
CA LYS A 189 0.61 20.07 0.36
C LYS A 189 -0.15 18.76 0.33
N ALA A 190 -0.21 18.09 1.46
CA ALA A 190 -0.90 16.83 1.65
C ALA A 190 -1.42 16.74 3.08
N PHE A 191 -2.32 15.79 3.32
CA PHE A 191 -2.84 15.49 4.64
C PHE A 191 -3.15 14.01 4.81
N ALA A 192 -3.30 13.55 6.04
CA ALA A 192 -3.76 12.21 6.34
C ALA A 192 -4.76 12.24 7.51
N VAL A 193 -5.88 11.52 7.36
CA VAL A 193 -6.78 11.21 8.48
C VAL A 193 -6.23 9.95 9.15
N VAL A 194 -5.92 10.02 10.44
CA VAL A 194 -5.28 8.94 11.20
C VAL A 194 -6.06 8.72 12.49
N GLY A 195 -6.87 7.66 12.54
CA GLY A 195 -7.79 7.48 13.66
C GLY A 195 -8.68 8.69 13.88
N ASN A 196 -8.70 9.25 15.08
CA ASN A 196 -9.41 10.49 15.45
C ASN A 196 -8.63 11.79 15.14
N THR A 197 -7.56 11.73 14.37
CA THR A 197 -6.75 12.92 14.07
C THR A 197 -6.69 13.21 12.59
N VAL A 198 -6.36 14.45 12.26
CA VAL A 198 -5.97 14.87 10.91
C VAL A 198 -4.60 15.50 10.98
N ILE A 199 -3.68 14.97 10.18
CA ILE A 199 -2.29 15.40 10.10
C ILE A 199 -2.10 16.17 8.79
N LEU A 200 -1.63 17.42 8.86
CA LEU A 200 -1.17 18.17 7.68
C LEU A 200 0.32 17.93 7.46
N CYS A 201 0.67 17.56 6.22
CA CYS A 201 2.00 17.12 5.83
C CYS A 201 2.74 18.20 5.03
N GLU A 202 4.00 18.45 5.39
CA GLU A 202 4.89 19.25 4.55
C GLU A 202 5.25 18.50 3.26
N LEU A 203 5.08 19.18 2.12
CA LEU A 203 5.42 18.75 0.75
C LEU A 203 4.69 17.54 0.17
N SER A 204 4.59 16.43 0.90
CA SER A 204 3.96 15.19 0.42
C SER A 204 3.34 14.39 1.56
N VAL A 205 2.47 13.45 1.19
CA VAL A 205 1.78 12.57 2.15
C VAL A 205 2.74 11.60 2.84
N ASP A 206 3.91 11.32 2.24
CA ASP A 206 4.92 10.42 2.79
C ASP A 206 5.46 10.91 4.14
N SER A 207 5.56 12.23 4.33
CA SER A 207 5.96 12.83 5.61
C SER A 207 5.00 12.43 6.74
N CYS A 208 3.70 12.33 6.45
CA CYS A 208 2.71 11.84 7.40
C CYS A 208 2.76 10.33 7.55
N ILE A 209 2.92 9.57 6.47
CA ILE A 209 3.01 8.10 6.54
C ILE A 209 4.16 7.68 7.45
N ALA A 210 5.34 8.31 7.33
CA ALA A 210 6.48 8.01 8.20
C ALA A 210 6.19 8.28 9.69
N LEU A 211 5.37 9.28 10.01
CA LEU A 211 4.93 9.54 11.39
C LEU A 211 3.92 8.49 11.85
N VAL A 212 3.00 8.08 10.97
CA VAL A 212 2.00 7.04 11.28
C VAL A 212 2.66 5.69 11.51
N ASP A 213 3.69 5.35 10.74
CA ASP A 213 4.47 4.13 10.94
C ASP A 213 5.13 4.11 12.33
N ALA A 214 5.56 5.27 12.82
CA ALA A 214 6.12 5.42 14.17
C ALA A 214 5.05 5.37 15.29
N LEU A 215 3.78 5.65 15.00
CA LEU A 215 2.67 5.48 15.95
C LEU A 215 2.24 4.02 16.12
N GLY A 216 2.49 3.17 15.12
CA GLY A 216 2.14 1.75 15.13
C GLY A 216 3.22 0.83 15.72
N ASN A 217 4.33 1.39 16.18
CA ASN A 217 5.53 0.72 16.69
C ASN A 217 5.58 0.73 18.22
#